data_AF-A0A0K1PVS0-F1
#
_entry.id   AF-A0A0K1PVS0-F1
#
_cell.length_a   1.000
_cell.length_b   1.000
_cell.length_c   1.000
_cell.angle_alpha   90.00
_cell.angle_beta   90.00
_cell.angle_gamma   90.00
#
_symmetry.space_group_name_H-M   'P 1'
#
loop_
_entity.id
_entity.type
_entity.pdbx_description
1 polymer ?
#
loop_
_entity_poly.entity_id
_entity_poly.type
_entity_poly.pdbx_seq_one_letter_code
_entity_poly.pdbx_strand_id
1 'polypeptide(L)'
;MALARPRRVTPRSALLLAGALLCAVATSCSKDPTFEDRTVYVYAPRACPVSQSDAFSVVYAGGDFQPSADQPPTAKLFLRDVGSVMTELPAQTRSLLFDVSQQSETAAWRGLAEVGSSGPINVLVWPSGQTCNLTRSVENRVDSTLGVFGRGIMVAGGVTAGGGVVPHTFVGDLGTGIVEPLALGLGTRRSHPTITAFREPGQDGAVSALVAGGQDPDSKMPLSTAEVYVPNAGQRGDIGDFERTRIELSSPRAQHGAVVLATGETLLVGGVGNGGQPLTTMDLVDPKTRQSRSDGIALLAVARSNPIVLRLANGEILVASGTAASGALIPTLEWFAPDASRPTKRPIDLVTGRQEGFVPLEGGGALAVIAPKDDAADFKTVWVVSADGTLEAATPIPPNELDVVRLFEGPEGAPLLWTGKHWMRWQPWEGAFRTIDDATSPGPSTEAIASGDKGLALWIDDRAEAGAFIAGFRFATRSRFGPAPNPMLIAGPGGMAPDRLADQPGGAIHFTDRGLELGPGASAFVTDLTFADIDIELDVTTPPPYVVLRGDDAEELEVGGVACAFGQNATRSLSIQRRGAQITVRADDGEPRICPTSLDAGVRIAVGLRGASGADPTIGRNLRVIRR
;
A
#
# COMPACT_ATOMS: atom_id res chain seq x y z
N MET A 1 59.85 -50.26 -17.04
CA MET A 1 58.99 -51.36 -16.56
C MET A 1 57.61 -51.16 -17.14
N ALA A 2 57.43 -51.61 -18.39
CA ALA A 2 56.58 -52.76 -18.77
C ALA A 2 55.09 -52.37 -18.84
N LEU A 3 54.63 -51.88 -20.01
CA LEU A 3 53.84 -52.62 -21.03
C LEU A 3 52.33 -52.54 -20.71
N ALA A 4 51.37 -52.18 -21.58
CA ALA A 4 51.32 -52.11 -23.03
C ALA A 4 50.14 -51.23 -23.53
N ARG A 5 50.32 -50.60 -24.69
CA ARG A 5 49.26 -50.27 -25.69
C ARG A 5 49.24 -51.42 -26.74
N PRO A 6 48.37 -51.46 -27.77
CA PRO A 6 47.07 -50.82 -28.05
C PRO A 6 46.05 -51.84 -28.64
N ARG A 7 44.86 -51.38 -29.08
CA ARG A 7 44.24 -51.93 -30.33
C ARG A 7 43.22 -50.95 -30.92
N ARG A 8 43.58 -50.41 -32.09
CA ARG A 8 42.66 -49.79 -33.06
C ARG A 8 41.94 -50.89 -33.82
N VAL A 9 40.64 -50.74 -34.03
CA VAL A 9 39.92 -51.35 -35.14
C VAL A 9 39.00 -50.28 -35.72
N THR A 10 39.25 -49.92 -36.98
CA THR A 10 38.29 -49.28 -37.89
C THR A 10 37.72 -50.37 -38.79
N PRO A 11 36.47 -50.24 -39.26
CA PRO A 11 36.32 -50.09 -40.72
C PRO A 11 35.20 -49.12 -41.17
N ARG A 12 35.54 -48.39 -42.25
CA ARG A 12 34.79 -48.09 -43.48
C ARG A 12 33.25 -47.95 -43.46
N SER A 13 32.84 -46.72 -43.79
CA SER A 13 32.01 -46.32 -44.94
C SER A 13 30.62 -46.97 -45.14
N ALA A 14 29.58 -46.14 -45.00
CA ALA A 14 28.48 -46.05 -45.97
C ALA A 14 27.74 -44.71 -45.80
N LEU A 15 27.79 -43.87 -46.84
CA LEU A 15 26.86 -42.76 -47.04
C LEU A 15 25.49 -43.34 -47.39
N LEU A 16 24.44 -42.88 -46.71
CA LEU A 16 23.06 -42.92 -47.19
C LEU A 16 22.40 -41.59 -46.82
N LEU A 17 22.15 -40.77 -47.84
CA LEU A 17 21.24 -39.63 -47.76
C LEU A 17 19.82 -40.16 -47.61
N ALA A 18 19.12 -39.74 -46.56
CA ALA A 18 17.66 -39.70 -46.54
C ALA A 18 17.24 -38.51 -45.67
N GLY A 19 16.59 -37.53 -46.30
CA GLY A 19 16.03 -36.37 -45.62
C GLY A 19 14.85 -36.77 -44.74
N ALA A 20 14.79 -36.16 -43.56
CA ALA A 20 13.58 -36.10 -42.75
C ALA A 20 13.50 -34.71 -42.12
N LEU A 21 12.41 -34.00 -42.44
CA LEU A 21 11.93 -32.81 -41.75
C LEU A 21 11.94 -33.08 -40.23
N LEU A 22 12.76 -32.34 -39.47
CA LEU A 22 12.55 -32.20 -38.03
C LEU A 22 11.65 -30.99 -37.81
N CYS A 23 10.39 -31.25 -37.46
CA CYS A 23 9.57 -30.29 -36.72
C CYS A 23 10.29 -29.98 -35.40
N ALA A 24 10.84 -28.77 -35.29
CA ALA A 24 11.30 -28.23 -34.02
C ALA A 24 10.06 -27.92 -33.17
N VAL A 25 9.61 -28.90 -32.39
CA VAL A 25 8.72 -28.64 -31.26
C VAL A 25 9.55 -27.88 -30.25
N ALA A 26 9.35 -26.56 -30.19
CA ALA A 26 9.88 -25.73 -29.11
C ALA A 26 9.24 -26.21 -27.80
N THR A 27 9.89 -27.16 -27.15
CA THR A 27 9.60 -27.54 -25.78
C THR A 27 10.04 -26.36 -24.91
N SER A 28 9.07 -25.52 -24.59
CA SER A 28 9.13 -24.62 -23.45
C SER A 28 9.61 -25.43 -22.25
N CYS A 29 10.89 -25.30 -21.90
CA CYS A 29 11.43 -25.85 -20.66
C CYS A 29 10.79 -25.08 -19.50
N SER A 30 9.67 -25.57 -18.98
CA SER A 30 9.25 -25.20 -17.63
C SER A 30 10.33 -25.72 -16.69
N LYS A 31 11.06 -24.82 -16.03
CA LYS A 31 11.91 -25.21 -14.91
C LYS A 31 11.04 -25.97 -13.91
N ASP A 32 11.50 -27.12 -13.44
CA ASP A 32 10.81 -27.85 -12.37
C ASP A 32 10.56 -26.89 -11.20
N PRO A 33 9.37 -26.92 -10.58
CA PRO A 33 9.07 -26.06 -9.44
C PRO A 33 10.10 -26.36 -8.34
N THR A 34 10.82 -25.31 -7.94
CA THR A 34 11.74 -25.39 -6.81
C THR A 34 10.93 -25.15 -5.55
N PHE A 35 11.13 -26.00 -4.56
CA PHE A 35 10.45 -25.94 -3.28
C PHE A 35 11.46 -25.66 -2.18
N GLU A 36 11.01 -24.99 -1.13
CA GLU A 36 11.79 -24.64 0.04
C GLU A 36 11.05 -25.03 1.31
N ASP A 37 11.85 -25.35 2.33
CA ASP A 37 11.39 -25.70 3.66
C ASP A 37 11.53 -24.49 4.58
N ARG A 38 10.43 -24.09 5.23
CA ARG A 38 10.41 -22.90 6.10
C ARG A 38 9.69 -23.17 7.40
N THR A 39 10.28 -22.75 8.52
CA THR A 39 9.59 -22.78 9.82
C THR A 39 8.55 -21.67 9.86
N VAL A 40 7.32 -22.00 10.29
CA VAL A 40 6.21 -21.05 10.37
C VAL A 40 5.73 -20.91 11.82
N TYR A 41 5.60 -19.67 12.28
CA TYR A 41 5.05 -19.32 13.59
C TYR A 41 3.77 -18.51 13.47
N VAL A 42 2.68 -19.05 14.04
CA VAL A 42 1.38 -18.38 14.13
C VAL A 42 1.20 -17.82 15.53
N TYR A 43 1.15 -16.49 15.64
CA TYR A 43 0.91 -15.74 16.86
C TYR A 43 -0.52 -15.19 16.86
N ALA A 44 -1.05 -14.91 18.05
CA ALA A 44 -2.27 -14.14 18.22
C ALA A 44 -2.05 -13.10 19.34
N PRO A 45 -2.70 -11.93 19.27
CA PRO A 45 -2.69 -10.99 20.39
C PRO A 45 -3.17 -11.70 21.66
N ARG A 46 -2.42 -11.54 22.75
CA ARG A 46 -2.75 -12.21 24.03
C ARG A 46 -4.12 -11.81 24.60
N ALA A 47 -4.63 -10.63 24.23
CA ALA A 47 -5.97 -10.20 24.62
C ALA A 47 -7.08 -10.96 23.89
N CYS A 48 -6.80 -11.58 22.74
CA CYS A 48 -7.75 -12.38 21.95
C CYS A 48 -7.08 -13.69 21.51
N PRO A 49 -6.85 -14.62 22.47
CA PRO A 49 -6.07 -15.81 22.22
C PRO A 49 -6.79 -16.80 21.30
N VAL A 50 -6.01 -17.53 20.52
CA VAL A 50 -6.47 -18.67 19.73
C VAL A 50 -6.08 -19.97 20.44
N SER A 51 -6.99 -20.95 20.51
CA SER A 51 -6.67 -22.25 21.12
C SER A 51 -5.57 -22.96 20.36
N GLN A 52 -4.46 -23.25 21.04
CA GLN A 52 -3.36 -24.00 20.43
C GLN A 52 -3.72 -25.47 20.17
N SER A 53 -4.60 -26.07 20.98
CA SER A 53 -4.93 -27.50 20.85
C SER A 53 -5.92 -27.80 19.73
N ASP A 54 -6.84 -26.87 19.48
CA ASP A 54 -8.07 -27.11 18.71
C ASP A 54 -8.14 -26.25 17.44
N ALA A 55 -7.34 -25.18 17.35
CA ALA A 55 -7.37 -24.33 16.17
C ALA A 55 -6.56 -24.93 15.03
N PHE A 56 -7.10 -24.73 13.84
CA PHE A 56 -6.57 -25.24 12.60
C PHE A 56 -6.45 -24.11 11.59
N SER A 57 -5.32 -24.05 10.89
CA SER A 57 -5.03 -23.04 9.89
C SER A 57 -5.04 -23.63 8.49
N VAL A 58 -5.70 -22.91 7.59
CA VAL A 58 -5.64 -23.08 6.15
C VAL A 58 -4.72 -21.98 5.61
N VAL A 59 -3.67 -22.37 4.90
CA VAL A 59 -2.62 -21.46 4.43
C VAL A 59 -2.63 -21.37 2.90
N TYR A 60 -2.56 -20.14 2.39
CA TYR A 60 -2.50 -19.85 0.96
C TYR A 60 -1.23 -19.08 0.64
N ALA A 61 -0.42 -19.60 -0.28
CA ALA A 61 0.77 -18.93 -0.77
C ALA A 61 0.48 -18.01 -1.96
N GLY A 62 1.02 -16.80 -1.90
CA GLY A 62 1.12 -15.86 -3.01
C GLY A 62 2.57 -15.62 -3.39
N GLY A 63 2.86 -15.40 -4.67
CA GLY A 63 4.23 -15.22 -5.13
C GLY A 63 4.37 -14.81 -6.59
N ASP A 64 5.60 -14.89 -7.11
CA ASP A 64 5.92 -14.69 -8.51
C ASP A 64 5.73 -15.99 -9.32
N PHE A 65 4.55 -16.59 -9.17
CA PHE A 65 4.06 -17.74 -9.90
C PHE A 65 2.55 -17.59 -10.07
N GLN A 66 1.97 -18.18 -11.11
CA GLN A 66 0.52 -18.15 -11.28
C GLN A 66 -0.15 -19.05 -10.23
N PRO A 67 -0.93 -18.49 -9.28
CA PRO A 67 -1.76 -19.31 -8.41
C PRO A 67 -2.84 -19.94 -9.28
N SER A 68 -3.08 -21.25 -9.15
CA SER A 68 -4.16 -21.89 -9.93
C SER A 68 -5.52 -21.37 -9.43
N ALA A 69 -6.49 -21.16 -10.32
CA ALA A 69 -7.82 -20.69 -9.93
C ALA A 69 -8.53 -21.62 -8.92
N ASP A 70 -8.17 -22.91 -8.95
CA ASP A 70 -8.65 -23.96 -8.03
C ASP A 70 -7.62 -24.35 -6.96
N GLN A 71 -6.66 -23.48 -6.62
CA GLN A 71 -5.52 -23.91 -5.80
C GLN A 71 -6.00 -24.47 -4.45
N PRO A 72 -5.72 -25.76 -4.17
CA PRO A 72 -5.93 -26.27 -2.84
C PRO A 72 -5.04 -25.47 -1.89
N PRO A 73 -5.42 -25.34 -0.61
CA PRO A 73 -4.57 -24.73 0.39
C PRO A 73 -3.14 -25.26 0.28
N THR A 74 -2.16 -24.36 0.26
CA THR A 74 -0.73 -24.71 0.21
C THR A 74 -0.37 -25.59 1.40
N ALA A 75 -0.94 -25.28 2.56
CA ALA A 75 -0.77 -26.10 3.75
C ALA A 75 -2.02 -26.07 4.62
N LYS A 76 -2.08 -27.07 5.48
CA LYS A 76 -3.11 -27.28 6.50
C LYS A 76 -2.38 -27.70 7.76
N LEU A 77 -2.41 -26.88 8.80
CA LEU A 77 -1.64 -27.11 10.02
C LEU A 77 -2.47 -26.82 11.27
N PHE A 78 -2.33 -27.65 12.30
CA PHE A 78 -2.86 -27.30 13.61
C PHE A 78 -1.93 -26.30 14.28
N LEU A 79 -2.48 -25.40 15.09
CA LEU A 79 -1.65 -24.43 15.80
C LEU A 79 -0.71 -25.11 16.82
N ARG A 80 -1.06 -26.29 17.36
CA ARG A 80 -0.13 -27.10 18.18
C ARG A 80 1.11 -27.58 17.44
N ASP A 81 1.06 -27.62 16.10
CA ASP A 81 2.18 -28.00 15.24
C ASP A 81 2.99 -26.76 14.80
N VAL A 82 2.72 -25.58 15.36
CA VAL A 82 3.46 -24.32 15.12
C VAL A 82 4.93 -24.45 15.48
N GLY A 83 5.81 -23.87 14.66
CA GLY A 83 7.25 -24.05 14.74
C GLY A 83 7.75 -25.31 14.03
N SER A 84 6.85 -26.09 13.41
CA SER A 84 7.22 -27.13 12.46
C SER A 84 7.67 -26.54 11.13
N VAL A 85 8.44 -27.33 10.39
CA VAL A 85 8.86 -27.00 9.03
C VAL A 85 7.69 -27.23 8.08
N MET A 86 7.26 -26.16 7.42
CA MET A 86 6.39 -26.24 6.25
C MET A 86 7.26 -26.68 5.08
N THR A 87 6.99 -27.86 4.56
CA THR A 87 7.66 -28.42 3.38
C THR A 87 6.91 -28.06 2.12
N GLU A 88 7.57 -28.17 0.97
CA GLU A 88 6.96 -27.96 -0.35
C GLU A 88 6.41 -26.55 -0.59
N LEU A 89 6.97 -25.54 0.08
CA LEU A 89 6.62 -24.15 -0.23
C LEU A 89 7.28 -23.74 -1.54
N PRO A 90 6.56 -23.24 -2.56
CA PRO A 90 7.20 -22.77 -3.78
C PRO A 90 8.27 -21.70 -3.49
N ALA A 91 9.48 -21.84 -4.04
CA ALA A 91 10.60 -20.92 -3.76
C ALA A 91 10.32 -19.45 -4.16
N GLN A 92 9.37 -19.26 -5.08
CA GLN A 92 8.90 -17.94 -5.51
C GLN A 92 7.80 -17.36 -4.60
N THR A 93 7.49 -17.99 -3.46
CA THR A 93 6.54 -17.46 -2.49
C THR A 93 7.05 -16.14 -1.92
N ARG A 94 6.15 -15.17 -1.81
CA ARG A 94 6.40 -13.82 -1.30
C ARG A 94 5.42 -13.43 -0.20
N SER A 95 4.29 -14.12 -0.09
CA SER A 95 3.35 -13.93 1.01
C SER A 95 2.62 -15.22 1.37
N LEU A 96 2.18 -15.30 2.62
CA LEU A 96 1.29 -16.33 3.13
C LEU A 96 0.07 -15.67 3.78
N LEU A 97 -1.11 -16.15 3.42
CA LEU A 97 -2.37 -15.82 4.07
C LEU A 97 -2.80 -16.98 4.96
N PHE A 98 -3.20 -16.67 6.18
CA PHE A 98 -3.61 -17.65 7.18
C PHE A 98 -5.08 -17.39 7.53
N ASP A 99 -5.94 -18.35 7.22
CA ASP A 99 -7.30 -18.43 7.76
C ASP A 99 -7.29 -19.46 8.90
N VAL A 100 -7.68 -19.04 10.10
CA VAL A 100 -7.67 -19.90 11.30
C VAL A 100 -9.09 -20.04 11.84
N SER A 101 -9.49 -21.29 12.09
CA SER A 101 -10.79 -21.64 12.68
C SER A 101 -10.63 -22.50 13.93
N GLN A 102 -11.62 -22.46 14.81
CA GLN A 102 -11.72 -23.27 16.02
C GLN A 102 -13.17 -23.74 16.22
N GLN A 103 -13.37 -24.97 16.72
CA GLN A 103 -14.65 -25.55 17.19
C GLN A 103 -15.94 -25.07 16.47
N SER A 104 -16.21 -25.59 15.27
CA SER A 104 -17.42 -25.36 14.44
C SER A 104 -17.73 -23.93 13.98
N GLU A 105 -16.93 -22.93 14.39
CA GLU A 105 -17.03 -21.56 13.87
C GLU A 105 -16.40 -21.47 12.46
N THR A 106 -16.97 -20.63 11.60
CA THR A 106 -16.29 -20.18 10.37
C THR A 106 -15.01 -19.43 10.73
N ALA A 107 -14.07 -19.26 9.79
CA ALA A 107 -12.73 -18.69 10.07
C ALA A 107 -12.80 -17.41 10.93
N ALA A 108 -12.41 -17.53 12.19
CA ALA A 108 -12.57 -16.50 13.21
C ALA A 108 -11.30 -15.65 13.37
N TRP A 109 -10.15 -16.09 12.84
CA TRP A 109 -8.93 -15.28 12.81
C TRP A 109 -8.24 -15.29 11.45
N ARG A 110 -7.67 -14.16 11.07
CA ARG A 110 -6.94 -13.98 9.82
C ARG A 110 -5.60 -13.28 10.00
N GLY A 111 -4.60 -13.68 9.22
CA GLY A 111 -3.28 -13.06 9.21
C GLY A 111 -2.66 -13.04 7.82
N LEU A 112 -1.78 -12.07 7.61
CA LEU A 112 -0.99 -11.91 6.41
C LEU A 112 0.48 -11.82 6.82
N ALA A 113 1.34 -12.62 6.19
CA ALA A 113 2.79 -12.54 6.36
C ALA A 113 3.48 -12.34 5.02
N GLU A 114 4.48 -11.45 4.98
CA GLU A 114 5.46 -11.41 3.90
C GLU A 114 6.52 -12.48 4.13
N VAL A 115 6.92 -13.17 3.06
CA VAL A 115 7.94 -14.22 3.09
C VAL A 115 9.27 -13.61 2.70
N GLY A 116 10.17 -13.49 3.68
CA GLY A 116 11.55 -13.04 3.47
C GLY A 116 12.40 -14.08 2.74
N SER A 117 13.56 -13.66 2.25
CA SER A 117 14.53 -14.50 1.51
C SER A 117 15.07 -15.67 2.32
N SER A 118 15.05 -15.59 3.66
CA SER A 118 15.47 -16.66 4.56
C SER A 118 14.81 -16.52 5.94
N GLY A 119 15.07 -17.47 6.84
CA GLY A 119 14.59 -17.44 8.23
C GLY A 119 13.15 -17.89 8.43
N PRO A 120 12.62 -17.86 9.67
CA PRO A 120 11.25 -18.25 9.94
C PRO A 120 10.23 -17.24 9.40
N ILE A 121 9.01 -17.72 9.13
CA ILE A 121 7.87 -16.88 8.75
C ILE A 121 7.00 -16.68 9.99
N ASN A 122 6.89 -15.44 10.44
CA ASN A 122 6.04 -15.07 11.58
C ASN A 122 4.77 -14.41 11.05
N VAL A 123 3.62 -14.85 11.56
CA VAL A 123 2.32 -14.23 11.28
C VAL A 123 1.59 -13.95 12.59
N LEU A 124 1.05 -12.74 12.72
CA LEU A 124 0.08 -12.42 13.76
C LEU A 124 -1.32 -12.51 13.16
N VAL A 125 -2.11 -13.45 13.65
CA VAL A 125 -3.52 -13.57 13.29
C VAL A 125 -4.38 -12.74 14.23
N TRP A 126 -5.35 -12.03 13.66
CA TRP A 126 -6.27 -11.14 14.36
C TRP A 126 -7.69 -11.70 14.23
N PRO A 127 -8.56 -11.51 15.24
CA PRO A 127 -9.94 -11.94 15.11
C PRO A 127 -10.63 -11.18 13.97
N SER A 128 -11.30 -11.91 13.09
CA SER A 128 -12.05 -11.35 11.96
C SER A 128 -13.27 -10.61 12.49
N GLY A 129 -13.50 -9.37 12.04
CA GLY A 129 -14.70 -8.61 12.44
C GLY A 129 -14.66 -8.05 13.87
N GLN A 130 -13.60 -8.35 14.65
CA GLN A 130 -13.48 -7.90 16.03
C GLN A 130 -12.25 -7.03 16.25
N THR A 131 -12.33 -6.15 17.24
CA THR A 131 -11.19 -5.35 17.68
C THR A 131 -10.41 -6.08 18.76
N CYS A 132 -9.09 -5.94 18.74
CA CYS A 132 -8.21 -6.58 19.71
C CYS A 132 -7.03 -5.71 20.09
N ASN A 133 -6.57 -5.83 21.34
CA ASN A 133 -5.42 -5.08 21.83
C ASN A 133 -4.16 -5.95 21.90
N LEU A 134 -3.03 -5.33 21.58
CA LEU A 134 -1.73 -5.81 22.02
C LEU A 134 -1.57 -5.53 23.52
N THR A 135 -0.94 -6.44 24.26
CA THR A 135 -1.04 -6.46 25.72
C THR A 135 -0.06 -5.56 26.46
N ARG A 136 0.90 -4.94 25.77
CA ARG A 136 1.81 -4.00 26.44
C ARG A 136 1.20 -2.61 26.43
N SER A 137 1.12 -2.00 27.60
CA SER A 137 0.77 -0.58 27.72
C SER A 137 1.87 0.28 27.10
N VAL A 138 1.47 1.24 26.29
CA VAL A 138 2.32 2.25 25.67
C VAL A 138 2.24 3.58 26.42
N GLU A 139 1.86 3.58 27.70
CA GLU A 139 1.75 4.79 28.55
C GLU A 139 0.71 5.82 28.05
N ASN A 140 -0.04 6.43 28.97
CA ASN A 140 -0.99 7.47 28.61
C ASN A 140 -0.26 8.73 28.12
N ARG A 141 -0.52 9.12 26.88
CA ARG A 141 0.16 10.21 26.21
C ARG A 141 -0.76 10.94 25.23
N VAL A 142 -0.54 12.24 25.09
CA VAL A 142 -1.11 13.06 24.02
C VAL A 142 0.00 13.59 23.12
N ASP A 143 -0.36 14.08 21.95
CA ASP A 143 0.58 14.66 20.97
C ASP A 143 1.69 13.69 20.51
N SER A 144 1.47 12.38 20.66
CA SER A 144 2.36 11.33 20.15
C SER A 144 1.91 10.87 18.77
N THR A 145 2.80 10.16 18.08
CA THR A 145 2.49 9.59 16.76
C THR A 145 2.59 8.07 16.80
N LEU A 146 1.59 7.41 16.23
CA LEU A 146 1.63 5.99 15.87
C LEU A 146 2.03 5.88 14.41
N GLY A 147 3.12 5.18 14.12
CA GLY A 147 3.61 4.95 12.75
C GLY A 147 3.86 3.48 12.48
N VAL A 148 3.75 3.10 11.21
CA VAL A 148 4.03 1.74 10.71
C VAL A 148 5.20 1.82 9.73
N PHE A 149 6.13 0.87 9.82
CA PHE A 149 7.29 0.77 8.94
C PHE A 149 7.60 -0.70 8.62
N GLY A 150 7.18 -1.16 7.43
CA GLY A 150 7.19 -2.59 7.11
C GLY A 150 6.30 -3.37 8.08
N ARG A 151 6.86 -4.37 8.77
CA ARG A 151 6.15 -5.08 9.88
C ARG A 151 6.25 -4.36 11.22
N GLY A 152 7.06 -3.32 11.33
CA GLY A 152 7.29 -2.59 12.56
C GLY A 152 6.18 -1.59 12.85
N ILE A 153 5.88 -1.39 14.14
CA ILE A 153 5.06 -0.29 14.65
C ILE A 153 5.88 0.54 15.64
N MET A 154 5.64 1.85 15.67
CA MET A 154 6.29 2.75 16.61
C MET A 154 5.28 3.71 17.22
N VAL A 155 5.36 3.89 18.54
CA VAL A 155 4.72 4.99 19.26
C VAL A 155 5.82 5.88 19.80
N ALA A 156 5.96 7.08 19.23
CA ALA A 156 7.06 7.99 19.54
C ALA A 156 6.58 9.39 19.93
N GLY A 157 7.35 10.01 20.82
CA GLY A 157 7.10 11.37 21.32
C GLY A 157 5.83 11.49 22.17
N GLY A 158 5.32 12.71 22.20
CA GLY A 158 4.17 13.12 22.99
C GLY A 158 4.53 13.54 24.41
N VAL A 159 3.50 13.82 25.20
CA VAL A 159 3.62 14.20 26.62
C VAL A 159 2.70 13.35 27.47
N THR A 160 3.16 12.97 28.66
CA THR A 160 2.31 12.28 29.63
C THR A 160 1.21 13.21 30.16
N ALA A 161 0.09 12.64 30.60
CA ALA A 161 -1.07 13.38 31.11
C ALA A 161 -0.76 14.29 32.32
N GLY A 162 0.36 14.08 33.02
CA GLY A 162 0.84 14.91 34.13
C GLY A 162 1.78 16.06 33.76
N GLY A 163 2.18 16.17 32.48
CA GLY A 163 3.12 17.17 31.97
C GLY A 163 4.59 16.91 32.34
N GLY A 164 5.52 17.26 31.45
CA GLY A 164 6.97 17.30 31.71
C GLY A 164 7.74 15.98 31.65
N VAL A 165 7.08 14.82 31.75
CA VAL A 165 7.72 13.51 31.50
C VAL A 165 7.52 13.12 30.04
N VAL A 166 8.64 12.86 29.36
CA VAL A 166 8.64 12.31 28.00
C VAL A 166 8.40 10.80 28.10
N PRO A 167 7.33 10.29 27.48
CA PRO A 167 7.06 8.86 27.49
C PRO A 167 8.18 8.06 26.81
N HIS A 168 8.29 6.78 27.14
CA HIS A 168 9.18 5.89 26.38
C HIS A 168 8.73 5.84 24.91
N THR A 169 9.70 5.69 24.00
CA THR A 169 9.39 5.27 22.64
C THR A 169 9.15 3.78 22.64
N PHE A 170 8.02 3.33 22.09
CA PHE A 170 7.70 1.91 21.97
C PHE A 170 7.86 1.48 20.54
N VAL A 171 8.44 0.29 20.35
CA VAL A 171 8.50 -0.38 19.06
C VAL A 171 7.89 -1.76 19.18
N GLY A 172 7.16 -2.19 18.16
CA GLY A 172 6.60 -3.52 18.09
C GLY A 172 6.74 -4.14 16.71
N ASP A 173 6.37 -5.42 16.63
CA ASP A 173 6.42 -6.25 15.43
C ASP A 173 5.04 -6.87 15.17
N LEU A 174 4.41 -6.49 14.07
CA LEU A 174 3.11 -6.98 13.62
C LEU A 174 3.14 -8.43 13.13
N GLY A 175 4.31 -9.06 12.98
CA GLY A 175 4.44 -10.50 12.73
C GLY A 175 4.32 -11.34 14.01
N THR A 176 4.59 -10.76 15.17
CA THR A 176 4.63 -11.48 16.47
C THR A 176 3.70 -10.91 17.53
N GLY A 177 3.23 -9.67 17.36
CA GLY A 177 2.43 -8.93 18.34
C GLY A 177 3.24 -8.43 19.53
N ILE A 178 4.57 -8.54 19.48
CA ILE A 178 5.46 -8.01 20.51
C ILE A 178 5.46 -6.48 20.41
N VAL A 179 5.45 -5.82 21.57
CA VAL A 179 5.67 -4.39 21.73
C VAL A 179 6.64 -4.27 22.90
N GLU A 180 7.66 -3.43 22.80
CA GLU A 180 8.66 -3.20 23.84
C GLU A 180 9.04 -1.71 23.92
N PRO A 181 9.34 -1.18 25.11
CA PRO A 181 9.94 0.14 25.23
C PRO A 181 11.40 0.07 24.76
N LEU A 182 11.84 1.07 24.00
CA LEU A 182 13.24 1.22 23.64
C LEU A 182 14.04 1.66 24.87
N ALA A 183 15.24 1.08 25.02
CA ALA A 183 16.13 1.38 26.14
C ALA A 183 16.71 2.80 26.04
N LEU A 184 17.10 3.23 24.84
CA LEU A 184 17.50 4.61 24.58
C LEU A 184 16.32 5.43 24.05
N GLY A 185 15.69 4.98 22.97
CA GLY A 185 14.60 5.71 22.33
C GLY A 185 15.09 7.00 21.67
N LEU A 186 14.16 7.94 21.46
CA LEU A 186 14.50 9.25 20.89
C LEU A 186 15.52 10.01 21.75
N GLY A 187 16.61 10.45 21.14
CA GLY A 187 17.61 11.31 21.73
C GLY A 187 17.15 12.76 21.89
N THR A 188 16.19 13.22 21.08
CA THR A 188 15.52 14.51 21.24
C THR A 188 14.05 14.32 21.62
N ARG A 189 13.70 14.84 22.81
CA ARG A 189 12.34 14.94 23.33
C ARG A 189 11.46 15.73 22.37
N ARG A 190 10.30 15.19 21.96
CA ARG A 190 9.41 15.85 20.99
C ARG A 190 7.93 15.51 21.18
N SER A 191 7.05 16.47 20.94
CA SER A 191 5.61 16.27 20.69
C SER A 191 5.26 16.63 19.25
N HIS A 192 4.17 16.06 18.72
CA HIS A 192 3.75 16.15 17.32
C HIS A 192 4.85 15.78 16.29
N PRO A 193 5.62 14.69 16.49
CA PRO A 193 6.55 14.24 15.45
C PRO A 193 5.80 13.62 14.28
N THR A 194 6.44 13.50 13.13
CA THR A 194 5.99 12.58 12.07
C THR A 194 6.83 11.31 12.09
N ILE A 195 6.26 10.17 11.71
CA ILE A 195 6.97 8.89 11.57
C ILE A 195 6.77 8.41 10.13
N THR A 196 7.87 8.15 9.44
CA THR A 196 7.86 7.69 8.04
C THR A 196 8.79 6.50 7.85
N ALA A 197 8.45 5.63 6.91
CA ALA A 197 9.17 4.37 6.67
C ALA A 197 10.14 4.52 5.50
N PHE A 198 11.33 3.93 5.62
CA PHE A 198 12.28 3.86 4.51
C PHE A 198 13.12 2.59 4.59
N ARG A 199 13.69 2.17 3.46
CA ARG A 199 14.58 1.00 3.40
C ARG A 199 16.04 1.43 3.36
N GLU A 200 16.85 0.84 4.24
CA GLU A 200 18.31 1.01 4.20
C GLU A 200 18.95 0.15 3.09
N PRO A 201 20.03 0.61 2.45
CA PRO A 201 20.78 -0.19 1.50
C PRO A 201 21.31 -1.49 2.15
N GLY A 202 21.10 -2.63 1.49
CA GLY A 202 21.68 -3.90 1.91
C GLY A 202 21.01 -4.58 3.10
N GLN A 203 19.85 -4.08 3.59
CA GLN A 203 19.02 -4.80 4.55
C GLN A 203 17.84 -5.48 3.87
N ASP A 204 17.91 -6.81 3.75
CA ASP A 204 16.84 -7.60 3.17
C ASP A 204 15.64 -7.68 4.15
N GLY A 205 14.53 -7.05 3.76
CA GLY A 205 13.24 -7.18 4.43
C GLY A 205 13.05 -6.36 5.70
N ALA A 206 14.12 -5.86 6.32
CA ALA A 206 14.01 -4.91 7.43
C ALA A 206 13.71 -3.49 6.92
N VAL A 207 12.82 -2.78 7.62
CA VAL A 207 12.43 -1.42 7.27
C VAL A 207 12.79 -0.52 8.45
N SER A 208 13.38 0.62 8.16
CA SER A 208 13.77 1.64 9.13
C SER A 208 12.69 2.72 9.23
N ALA A 209 12.77 3.52 10.29
CA ALA A 209 11.84 4.63 10.49
C ALA A 209 12.58 5.95 10.70
N LEU A 210 12.06 7.03 10.11
CA LEU A 210 12.50 8.39 10.34
C LEU A 210 11.45 9.09 11.21
N VAL A 211 11.88 9.63 12.35
CA VAL A 211 11.06 10.46 13.23
C VAL A 211 11.50 11.91 13.11
N ALA A 212 10.65 12.77 12.56
CA ALA A 212 11.04 14.12 12.15
C ALA A 212 10.24 15.25 12.83
N GLY A 213 10.93 16.37 13.08
CA GLY A 213 10.37 17.61 13.62
C GLY A 213 9.61 17.43 14.94
N GLY A 214 8.55 18.21 15.10
CA GLY A 214 7.78 18.31 16.35
C GLY A 214 8.21 19.50 17.20
N GLN A 215 7.76 19.57 18.44
CA GLN A 215 8.11 20.63 19.39
C GLN A 215 8.79 20.04 20.62
N ASP A 216 9.68 20.80 21.25
CA ASP A 216 10.11 20.44 22.60
C ASP A 216 8.90 20.46 23.55
N PRO A 217 8.64 19.37 24.30
CA PRO A 217 7.49 19.25 25.20
C PRO A 217 7.31 20.38 26.20
N ASP A 218 8.40 20.98 26.67
CA ASP A 218 8.40 21.97 27.74
C ASP A 218 8.32 23.39 27.16
N SER A 219 9.23 23.74 26.26
CA SER A 219 9.33 25.08 25.69
C SER A 219 8.34 25.35 24.56
N LYS A 220 7.72 24.29 24.00
CA LYS A 220 6.86 24.33 22.81
C LYS A 220 7.53 24.89 21.56
N MET A 221 8.86 25.04 21.59
CA MET A 221 9.63 25.50 20.44
C MET A 221 9.70 24.40 19.38
N PRO A 222 9.39 24.71 18.11
CA PRO A 222 9.55 23.74 17.02
C PRO A 222 11.01 23.28 16.87
N LEU A 223 11.17 22.00 16.55
CA LEU A 223 12.47 21.33 16.43
C LEU A 223 12.92 21.29 14.97
N SER A 224 14.23 21.45 14.76
CA SER A 224 14.90 21.33 13.46
C SER A 224 15.65 20.01 13.33
N THR A 225 15.21 18.94 13.99
CA THR A 225 15.94 17.67 13.98
C THR A 225 15.04 16.50 13.58
N ALA A 226 15.63 15.54 12.89
CA ALA A 226 15.06 14.22 12.67
C ALA A 226 16.01 13.12 13.15
N GLU A 227 15.45 11.97 13.51
CA GLU A 227 16.17 10.85 14.10
C GLU A 227 15.81 9.56 13.37
N VAL A 228 16.81 8.71 13.15
CA VAL A 228 16.65 7.45 12.41
C VAL A 228 16.66 6.29 13.39
N TYR A 229 15.59 5.51 13.35
CA TYR A 229 15.51 4.20 13.98
C TYR A 229 15.95 3.13 12.98
N VAL A 230 16.84 2.24 13.41
CA VAL A 230 17.34 1.12 12.61
C VAL A 230 17.03 -0.20 13.32
N PRO A 231 16.30 -1.14 12.70
CA PRO A 231 16.03 -2.45 13.28
C PRO A 231 17.30 -3.30 13.39
N ASN A 232 17.39 -4.13 14.44
CA ASN A 232 18.46 -5.11 14.62
C ASN A 232 18.04 -6.47 14.02
N ALA A 233 18.28 -6.66 12.73
CA ALA A 233 17.91 -7.89 12.04
C ALA A 233 18.52 -9.15 12.70
N GLY A 234 17.71 -10.19 12.91
CA GLY A 234 18.16 -11.52 13.34
C GLY A 234 18.06 -11.79 14.85
N GLN A 235 17.52 -10.86 15.64
CA GLN A 235 17.11 -11.12 17.03
C GLN A 235 15.59 -11.29 17.13
N ARG A 236 15.10 -11.91 18.20
CA ARG A 236 13.66 -12.16 18.37
C ARG A 236 12.89 -10.82 18.42
N GLY A 237 12.08 -10.56 17.39
CA GLY A 237 11.30 -9.33 17.21
C GLY A 237 11.99 -8.23 16.40
N ASP A 238 13.23 -8.44 15.93
CA ASP A 238 14.04 -7.47 15.16
C ASP A 238 14.10 -6.05 15.76
N ILE A 239 13.95 -5.94 17.09
CA ILE A 239 13.85 -4.64 17.78
C ILE A 239 15.21 -3.96 17.79
N GLY A 240 15.23 -2.79 17.16
CA GLY A 240 16.36 -1.89 16.99
C GLY A 240 16.45 -0.81 18.08
N ASP A 241 17.18 0.24 17.77
CA ASP A 241 17.14 1.50 18.51
C ASP A 241 17.46 2.67 17.57
N PHE A 242 17.43 3.90 18.09
CA PHE A 242 17.81 5.10 17.34
C PHE A 242 19.32 5.22 17.19
N GLU A 243 19.73 5.71 16.02
CA GLU A 243 21.09 6.17 15.83
C GLU A 243 21.38 7.41 16.67
N ARG A 244 22.66 7.57 17.05
CA ARG A 244 23.10 8.75 17.81
C ARG A 244 23.15 10.02 16.96
N THR A 245 23.33 9.87 15.65
CA THR A 245 23.44 11.00 14.72
C THR A 245 22.05 11.48 14.38
N ARG A 246 21.83 12.79 14.53
CA ARG A 246 20.60 13.46 14.10
C ARG A 246 20.78 14.04 12.71
N ILE A 247 19.68 14.13 11.98
CA ILE A 247 19.59 14.89 10.74
C ILE A 247 19.12 16.30 11.10
N GLU A 248 19.87 17.31 10.70
CA GLU A 248 19.47 18.71 10.85
C GLU A 248 18.57 19.10 9.67
N LEU A 249 17.40 19.65 9.99
CA LEU A 249 16.42 20.15 9.03
C LEU A 249 16.78 21.57 8.58
N SER A 250 16.37 21.96 7.37
CA SER A 250 16.60 23.32 6.85
C SER A 250 15.91 24.41 7.67
N SER A 251 14.81 24.06 8.35
CA SER A 251 14.10 24.94 9.28
C SER A 251 13.41 24.13 10.38
N PRO A 252 13.29 24.68 11.60
CA PRO A 252 12.48 24.05 12.65
C PRO A 252 11.02 23.98 12.21
N ARG A 253 10.36 22.85 12.48
CA ARG A 253 8.96 22.63 12.13
C ARG A 253 8.25 21.65 13.05
N ALA A 254 7.01 21.96 13.39
CA ALA A 254 6.09 21.10 14.12
C ALA A 254 4.73 21.10 13.45
N GLN A 255 3.85 20.15 13.79
CA GLN A 255 2.50 20.09 13.19
C GLN A 255 2.56 20.09 11.65
N HIS A 256 3.63 19.54 11.09
CA HIS A 256 3.85 19.44 9.65
C HIS A 256 3.30 18.10 9.18
N GLY A 257 2.91 18.02 7.91
CA GLY A 257 2.63 16.74 7.28
C GLY A 257 3.92 16.11 6.78
N ALA A 258 3.93 14.79 6.64
CA ALA A 258 5.07 14.06 6.07
C ALA A 258 4.60 12.96 5.12
N VAL A 259 5.37 12.73 4.07
CA VAL A 259 5.11 11.65 3.11
C VAL A 259 6.41 11.07 2.58
N VAL A 260 6.43 9.75 2.35
CA VAL A 260 7.57 9.05 1.73
C VAL A 260 7.42 9.11 0.22
N LEU A 261 8.47 9.55 -0.46
CA LEU A 261 8.57 9.56 -1.92
C LEU A 261 8.97 8.18 -2.45
N ALA A 262 8.77 7.95 -3.76
CA ALA A 262 9.19 6.70 -4.41
C ALA A 262 10.70 6.40 -4.25
N THR A 263 11.52 7.44 -4.12
CA THR A 263 12.98 7.35 -3.87
C THR A 263 13.33 6.80 -2.48
N GLY A 264 12.37 6.83 -1.55
CA GLY A 264 12.55 6.54 -0.13
C GLY A 264 12.95 7.75 0.71
N GLU A 265 13.05 8.94 0.10
CA GLU A 265 13.19 10.21 0.81
C GLU A 265 11.85 10.60 1.46
N THR A 266 11.90 11.40 2.52
CA THR A 266 10.72 11.92 3.21
C THR A 266 10.55 13.40 2.96
N LEU A 267 9.40 13.81 2.43
CA LEU A 267 9.04 15.21 2.30
C LEU A 267 8.27 15.67 3.54
N LEU A 268 8.76 16.69 4.22
CA LEU A 268 8.09 17.39 5.31
C LEU A 268 7.43 18.66 4.75
N VAL A 269 6.14 18.85 5.00
CA VAL A 269 5.34 19.90 4.34
C VAL A 269 4.67 20.81 5.36
N GLY A 270 4.90 22.12 5.21
CA GLY A 270 4.28 23.14 6.05
C GLY A 270 4.60 22.96 7.53
N GLY A 271 3.58 23.11 8.36
CA GLY A 271 3.70 23.11 9.82
C GLY A 271 3.94 24.50 10.37
N VAL A 272 4.34 24.59 11.64
CA VAL A 272 4.71 25.85 12.30
C VAL A 272 6.20 25.92 12.54
N GLY A 273 6.80 27.05 12.16
CA GLY A 273 8.21 27.35 12.42
C GLY A 273 8.42 28.23 13.65
N ASN A 274 9.58 28.87 13.74
CA ASN A 274 9.89 29.81 14.82
C ASN A 274 8.82 30.91 14.93
N GLY A 275 8.38 31.21 16.15
CA GLY A 275 7.31 32.19 16.40
C GLY A 275 5.90 31.67 16.14
N GLY A 276 5.72 30.36 15.90
CA GLY A 276 4.41 29.71 15.77
C GLY A 276 3.68 30.02 14.47
N GLN A 277 4.36 30.62 13.49
CA GLN A 277 3.75 30.96 12.21
C GLN A 277 3.68 29.74 11.28
N PRO A 278 2.55 29.51 10.59
CA PRO A 278 2.46 28.50 9.55
C PRO A 278 3.48 28.72 8.43
N LEU A 279 4.01 27.63 7.90
CA LEU A 279 5.06 27.62 6.88
C LEU A 279 4.48 27.32 5.50
N THR A 280 5.03 27.98 4.48
CA THR A 280 4.90 27.55 3.08
C THR A 280 6.00 26.59 2.65
N THR A 281 7.07 26.47 3.46
CA THR A 281 8.27 25.74 3.09
C THR A 281 8.10 24.24 3.29
N MET A 282 8.82 23.49 2.47
CA MET A 282 8.95 22.04 2.57
C MET A 282 10.42 21.68 2.76
N ASP A 283 10.70 20.54 3.39
CA ASP A 283 12.05 20.01 3.54
C ASP A 283 12.08 18.57 3.05
N LEU A 284 13.01 18.24 2.16
CA LEU A 284 13.22 16.87 1.73
C LEU A 284 14.35 16.27 2.55
N VAL A 285 14.04 15.22 3.30
CA VAL A 285 14.98 14.48 4.13
C VAL A 285 15.33 13.18 3.42
N ASP A 286 16.59 13.01 3.07
CA ASP A 286 17.12 11.72 2.68
C ASP A 286 17.63 11.02 3.93
N PRO A 287 16.87 10.04 4.48
CA PRO A 287 17.34 9.33 5.64
C PRO A 287 18.63 8.59 5.30
N LYS A 288 18.82 7.98 4.13
CA LYS A 288 19.99 7.13 3.81
C LYS A 288 21.30 7.90 3.87
N THR A 289 21.34 9.13 3.35
CA THR A 289 22.52 10.00 3.41
C THR A 289 22.58 10.85 4.68
N ARG A 290 21.53 10.80 5.51
CA ARG A 290 21.38 11.58 6.75
C ARG A 290 21.45 13.09 6.48
N GLN A 291 20.89 13.52 5.36
CA GLN A 291 20.89 14.92 4.92
C GLN A 291 19.46 15.41 4.69
N SER A 292 19.25 16.72 4.82
CA SER A 292 18.03 17.37 4.36
C SER A 292 18.34 18.57 3.47
N ARG A 293 17.37 18.95 2.65
CA ARG A 293 17.44 20.13 1.78
C ARG A 293 16.07 20.75 1.54
N SER A 294 16.05 22.07 1.46
CA SER A 294 14.94 22.86 0.92
C SER A 294 15.18 23.35 -0.50
N ASP A 295 16.44 23.32 -0.97
CA ASP A 295 16.81 23.81 -2.28
C ASP A 295 16.22 22.94 -3.39
N GLY A 296 15.62 23.57 -4.40
CA GLY A 296 14.96 22.89 -5.51
C GLY A 296 13.63 22.24 -5.15
N ILE A 297 13.08 22.51 -3.96
CA ILE A 297 11.75 22.08 -3.53
C ILE A 297 10.78 23.25 -3.70
N ALA A 298 9.56 22.97 -4.15
CA ALA A 298 8.51 23.97 -4.30
C ALA A 298 8.06 24.56 -2.94
N LEU A 299 7.25 25.61 -3.01
CA LEU A 299 6.57 26.19 -1.86
C LEU A 299 5.07 25.98 -2.00
N LEU A 300 4.39 25.85 -0.86
CA LEU A 300 2.93 25.94 -0.79
C LEU A 300 2.49 27.35 -1.19
N ALA A 301 1.38 27.44 -1.92
CA ALA A 301 0.69 28.68 -2.20
C ALA A 301 0.06 29.28 -0.93
N VAL A 302 -0.38 28.42 0.00
CA VAL A 302 -0.96 28.83 1.28
C VAL A 302 -0.20 28.21 2.45
N ALA A 303 0.33 29.06 3.34
CA ALA A 303 0.98 28.61 4.56
C ALA A 303 -0.02 27.91 5.48
N ARG A 304 0.32 26.71 5.96
CA ARG A 304 -0.59 25.87 6.73
C ARG A 304 0.12 25.05 7.80
N SER A 305 -0.51 24.91 8.96
CA SER A 305 -0.17 23.89 9.96
C SER A 305 -1.19 22.76 9.96
N ASN A 306 -0.79 21.59 10.46
CA ASN A 306 -1.55 20.34 10.41
C ASN A 306 -2.08 19.96 9.01
N PRO A 307 -1.29 20.08 7.93
CA PRO A 307 -1.74 19.62 6.63
C PRO A 307 -1.81 18.09 6.58
N ILE A 308 -2.75 17.58 5.78
CA ILE A 308 -2.76 16.19 5.34
C ILE A 308 -1.93 16.11 4.05
N VAL A 309 -0.96 15.21 4.00
CA VAL A 309 -0.03 15.07 2.86
C VAL A 309 -0.06 13.63 2.40
N LEU A 310 -0.41 13.42 1.14
CA LEU A 310 -0.56 12.09 0.54
C LEU A 310 0.36 11.96 -0.68
N ARG A 311 0.98 10.78 -0.84
CA ARG A 311 1.56 10.35 -2.11
C ARG A 311 0.47 9.56 -2.82
N LEU A 312 -0.02 10.11 -3.92
CA LEU A 312 -1.03 9.46 -4.73
C LEU A 312 -0.42 8.27 -5.48
N ALA A 313 -1.25 7.34 -5.95
CA ALA A 313 -0.75 6.14 -6.63
C ALA A 313 0.05 6.45 -7.91
N ASN A 314 -0.24 7.58 -8.58
CA ASN A 314 0.50 8.08 -9.73
C ASN A 314 1.79 8.86 -9.35
N GLY A 315 2.16 8.88 -8.06
CA GLY A 315 3.37 9.50 -7.55
C GLY A 315 3.25 10.98 -7.21
N GLU A 316 2.21 11.68 -7.69
CA GLU A 316 1.99 13.08 -7.31
C GLU A 316 1.74 13.23 -5.80
N ILE A 317 2.10 14.38 -5.27
CA ILE A 317 1.95 14.71 -3.86
C ILE A 317 0.76 15.65 -3.73
N LEU A 318 -0.27 15.22 -2.98
CA LEU A 318 -1.43 16.04 -2.64
C LEU A 318 -1.26 16.60 -1.24
N VAL A 319 -1.40 17.92 -1.10
CA VAL A 319 -1.46 18.63 0.17
C VAL A 319 -2.87 19.17 0.34
N ALA A 320 -3.52 18.79 1.43
CA ALA A 320 -4.89 19.13 1.74
C ALA A 320 -5.03 19.61 3.19
N SER A 321 -6.16 20.27 3.48
CA SER A 321 -6.53 20.67 4.83
C SER A 321 -5.50 21.57 5.53
N GLY A 322 -5.58 21.62 6.86
CA GLY A 322 -4.73 22.41 7.74
C GLY A 322 -5.33 23.77 8.11
N THR A 323 -4.60 24.51 8.92
CA THR A 323 -5.03 25.81 9.46
C THR A 323 -4.07 26.93 9.10
N ALA A 324 -4.64 28.10 8.81
CA ALA A 324 -3.93 29.35 8.64
C ALA A 324 -3.55 29.97 9.99
N ALA A 325 -2.76 31.04 9.98
CA ALA A 325 -2.32 31.73 11.21
C ALA A 325 -3.50 32.27 12.05
N SER A 326 -4.63 32.55 11.43
CA SER A 326 -5.88 32.98 12.10
C SER A 326 -6.63 31.83 12.78
N GLY A 327 -6.21 30.58 12.60
CA GLY A 327 -6.95 29.38 12.98
C GLY A 327 -8.03 28.96 11.97
N ALA A 328 -8.21 29.72 10.87
CA ALA A 328 -9.14 29.35 9.81
C ALA A 328 -8.66 28.09 9.06
N LEU A 329 -9.58 27.19 8.76
CA LEU A 329 -9.29 26.01 7.93
C LEU A 329 -9.03 26.41 6.49
N ILE A 330 -8.11 25.69 5.85
CA ILE A 330 -7.68 25.97 4.48
C ILE A 330 -8.40 25.01 3.52
N PRO A 331 -9.30 25.52 2.64
CA PRO A 331 -10.00 24.68 1.66
C PRO A 331 -9.09 24.20 0.53
N THR A 332 -7.96 24.88 0.34
CA THR A 332 -7.14 24.76 -0.85
C THR A 332 -6.36 23.44 -0.88
N LEU A 333 -6.62 22.64 -1.92
CA LEU A 333 -5.84 21.50 -2.34
C LEU A 333 -4.69 21.95 -3.25
N GLU A 334 -3.51 21.39 -3.04
CA GLU A 334 -2.32 21.68 -3.83
C GLU A 334 -1.64 20.38 -4.27
N TRP A 335 -1.17 20.34 -5.53
CA TRP A 335 -0.51 19.16 -6.10
C TRP A 335 0.91 19.50 -6.51
N PHE A 336 1.84 18.61 -6.17
CA PHE A 336 3.24 18.72 -6.51
C PHE A 336 3.72 17.48 -7.28
N ALA A 337 4.78 17.68 -8.05
CA ALA A 337 5.46 16.61 -8.76
C ALA A 337 5.97 15.54 -7.77
N PRO A 338 6.22 14.30 -8.23
CA PRO A 338 6.67 13.21 -7.35
C PRO A 338 7.95 13.49 -6.56
N ASP A 339 8.79 14.41 -7.03
CA ASP A 339 10.03 14.88 -6.39
C ASP A 339 9.86 16.21 -5.62
N ALA A 340 8.61 16.70 -5.52
CA ALA A 340 8.21 17.98 -4.93
C ALA A 340 8.85 19.23 -5.57
N SER A 341 9.47 19.12 -6.76
CA SER A 341 10.23 20.23 -7.38
C SER A 341 9.36 21.37 -7.89
N ARG A 342 8.09 21.10 -8.21
CA ARG A 342 7.15 22.06 -8.79
C ARG A 342 5.70 21.67 -8.53
N PRO A 343 4.78 22.63 -8.52
CA PRO A 343 3.36 22.32 -8.60
C PRO A 343 3.01 21.67 -9.96
N THR A 344 2.04 20.75 -9.94
CA THR A 344 1.56 20.05 -11.15
C THR A 344 0.17 20.50 -11.58
N LYS A 345 -0.63 21.03 -10.66
CA LYS A 345 -1.98 21.52 -10.91
C LYS A 345 -2.17 22.91 -10.32
N ARG A 346 -3.18 23.63 -10.82
CA ARG A 346 -3.63 24.86 -10.15
C ARG A 346 -4.28 24.48 -8.82
N PRO A 347 -4.11 25.27 -7.76
CA PRO A 347 -4.82 25.02 -6.51
C PRO A 347 -6.34 25.05 -6.72
N ILE A 348 -7.05 24.15 -6.05
CA ILE A 348 -8.51 24.03 -6.12
C ILE A 348 -9.04 24.00 -4.69
N ASP A 349 -10.09 24.74 -4.41
CA ASP A 349 -10.73 24.75 -3.11
C ASP A 349 -11.76 23.62 -2.99
N LEU A 350 -11.61 22.81 -1.95
CA LEU A 350 -12.63 21.87 -1.46
C LEU A 350 -13.37 22.48 -0.28
N VAL A 351 -14.59 22.00 0.01
CA VAL A 351 -15.32 22.43 1.21
C VAL A 351 -14.53 22.09 2.48
N THR A 352 -14.68 22.90 3.53
CA THR A 352 -14.03 22.62 4.84
C THR A 352 -15.03 22.13 5.88
N GLY A 353 -14.57 21.30 6.80
CA GLY A 353 -15.38 20.73 7.89
C GLY A 353 -14.78 20.92 9.28
N ARG A 354 -15.44 20.45 10.34
CA ARG A 354 -14.84 20.39 11.69
C ARG A 354 -13.73 19.34 11.79
N GLN A 355 -13.81 18.30 10.97
CA GLN A 355 -12.80 17.25 10.80
C GLN A 355 -12.78 16.78 9.36
N GLU A 356 -11.59 16.42 8.89
CA GLU A 356 -11.34 16.03 7.50
C GLU A 356 -10.39 14.83 7.50
N GLY A 357 -10.67 13.86 6.63
CA GLY A 357 -9.82 12.70 6.41
C GLY A 357 -9.64 12.47 4.92
N PHE A 358 -8.41 12.20 4.50
CA PHE A 358 -8.08 11.88 3.11
C PHE A 358 -7.26 10.60 3.05
N VAL A 359 -7.49 9.78 2.03
CA VAL A 359 -6.67 8.61 1.71
C VAL A 359 -6.44 8.52 0.21
N PRO A 360 -5.26 8.06 -0.25
CA PRO A 360 -5.02 7.86 -1.66
C PRO A 360 -5.87 6.72 -2.20
N LEU A 361 -6.28 6.83 -3.47
CA LEU A 361 -6.98 5.79 -4.20
C LEU A 361 -6.07 5.15 -5.25
N GLU A 362 -6.29 3.87 -5.54
CA GLU A 362 -5.53 3.11 -6.55
C GLU A 362 -5.54 3.77 -7.94
N GLY A 363 -6.63 4.47 -8.29
CA GLY A 363 -6.75 5.21 -9.53
C GLY A 363 -5.78 6.39 -9.69
N GLY A 364 -5.09 6.81 -8.62
CA GLY A 364 -4.19 7.97 -8.62
C GLY A 364 -4.82 9.26 -8.08
N GLY A 365 -6.07 9.20 -7.60
CA GLY A 365 -6.74 10.27 -6.88
C GLY A 365 -6.71 10.07 -5.36
N ALA A 366 -7.64 10.74 -4.66
CA ALA A 366 -7.87 10.59 -3.23
C ALA A 366 -9.37 10.56 -2.90
N LEU A 367 -9.74 9.87 -1.83
CA LEU A 367 -11.06 9.96 -1.22
C LEU A 367 -10.98 10.91 -0.02
N ALA A 368 -11.92 11.84 0.05
CA ALA A 368 -12.05 12.79 1.16
C ALA A 368 -13.37 12.60 1.90
N VAL A 369 -13.32 12.60 3.23
CA VAL A 369 -14.49 12.61 4.11
C VAL A 369 -14.42 13.84 5.00
N ILE A 370 -15.49 14.62 5.03
CA ILE A 370 -15.54 15.95 5.63
C ILE A 370 -16.75 16.00 6.54
N ALA A 371 -16.51 16.00 7.85
CA ALA A 371 -17.57 16.22 8.83
C ALA A 371 -17.88 17.72 8.88
N PRO A 372 -19.12 18.17 8.64
CA PRO A 372 -19.43 19.59 8.47
C PRO A 372 -19.26 20.38 9.77
N LYS A 373 -19.31 21.71 9.73
CA LYS A 373 -19.29 22.52 10.97
C LYS A 373 -20.64 22.52 11.67
N ASP A 374 -21.71 22.46 10.88
CA ASP A 374 -23.10 22.44 11.30
C ASP A 374 -23.81 21.22 10.69
N ASP A 375 -24.97 20.81 11.22
CA ASP A 375 -25.75 19.65 10.73
C ASP A 375 -26.57 19.95 9.46
N ALA A 376 -25.98 20.70 8.51
CA ALA A 376 -26.62 21.03 7.24
C ALA A 376 -26.81 19.77 6.37
N ALA A 377 -28.06 19.36 6.17
CA ALA A 377 -28.40 18.10 5.51
C ALA A 377 -28.01 18.03 4.01
N ASP A 378 -27.79 19.18 3.36
CA ASP A 378 -27.37 19.28 1.95
C ASP A 378 -25.84 19.26 1.76
N PHE A 379 -25.08 19.34 2.86
CA PHE A 379 -23.62 19.30 2.82
C PHE A 379 -23.11 17.98 2.24
N LYS A 380 -22.22 18.06 1.25
CA LYS A 380 -21.56 16.88 0.67
C LYS A 380 -20.39 16.48 1.55
N THR A 381 -20.56 15.41 2.30
CA THR A 381 -19.58 14.91 3.27
C THR A 381 -18.53 14.00 2.66
N VAL A 382 -18.72 13.51 1.44
CA VAL A 382 -17.81 12.55 0.78
C VAL A 382 -17.48 13.03 -0.63
N TRP A 383 -16.20 13.03 -0.96
CA TRP A 383 -15.69 13.51 -2.24
C TRP A 383 -14.63 12.57 -2.80
N VAL A 384 -14.69 12.32 -4.11
CA VAL A 384 -13.56 11.77 -4.87
C VAL A 384 -12.82 12.93 -5.51
N VAL A 385 -11.55 13.05 -5.17
CA VAL A 385 -10.58 13.92 -5.84
C VAL A 385 -9.88 13.06 -6.88
N SER A 386 -10.32 13.13 -8.13
CA SER A 386 -9.75 12.30 -9.20
C SER A 386 -8.27 12.66 -9.49
N ALA A 387 -7.58 11.80 -10.23
CA ALA A 387 -6.17 11.97 -10.56
C ALA A 387 -5.88 13.27 -11.35
N ASP A 388 -6.84 13.75 -12.14
CA ASP A 388 -6.73 15.01 -12.90
C ASP A 388 -7.08 16.26 -12.07
N GLY A 389 -7.53 16.08 -10.82
CA GLY A 389 -7.91 17.14 -9.90
C GLY A 389 -9.40 17.48 -9.90
N THR A 390 -10.23 16.80 -10.69
CA THR A 390 -11.69 16.97 -10.66
C THR A 390 -12.25 16.54 -9.32
N LEU A 391 -13.11 17.38 -8.74
CA LEU A 391 -13.83 17.12 -7.48
C LEU A 391 -15.22 16.58 -7.79
N GLU A 392 -15.48 15.36 -7.34
CA GLU A 392 -16.75 14.67 -7.55
C GLU A 392 -17.41 14.36 -6.20
N ALA A 393 -18.60 14.92 -5.97
CA ALA A 393 -19.36 14.65 -4.76
C ALA A 393 -19.97 13.24 -4.84
N ALA A 394 -19.59 12.38 -3.91
CA ALA A 394 -20.13 11.04 -3.76
C ALA A 394 -21.47 11.06 -3.00
N THR A 395 -22.08 9.88 -2.81
CA THR A 395 -23.22 9.72 -1.91
C THR A 395 -22.82 10.17 -0.50
N PRO A 396 -23.46 11.20 0.08
CA PRO A 396 -23.05 11.74 1.37
C PRO A 396 -23.45 10.80 2.52
N ILE A 397 -22.58 10.72 3.52
CA ILE A 397 -22.93 10.21 4.85
C ILE A 397 -23.68 11.32 5.60
N PRO A 398 -24.83 11.03 6.24
CA PRO A 398 -25.54 12.02 7.06
C PRO A 398 -24.62 12.70 8.10
N PRO A 399 -24.65 14.04 8.24
CA PRO A 399 -23.80 14.78 9.18
C PRO A 399 -23.82 14.27 10.63
N ASN A 400 -25.00 13.83 11.07
CA ASN A 400 -25.25 13.28 12.40
C ASN A 400 -24.69 11.87 12.61
N GLU A 401 -24.15 11.21 11.57
CA GLU A 401 -23.46 9.93 11.70
C GLU A 401 -21.94 10.09 11.86
N LEU A 402 -21.38 11.26 11.56
CA LEU A 402 -19.93 11.53 11.51
C LEU A 402 -19.39 12.22 12.77
N ASP A 403 -19.46 11.61 13.95
CA ASP A 403 -18.91 12.21 15.19
C ASP A 403 -17.40 12.48 15.08
N VAL A 404 -16.66 11.55 14.47
CA VAL A 404 -15.25 11.71 14.08
C VAL A 404 -15.02 11.22 12.66
N VAL A 405 -13.92 11.66 12.04
CA VAL A 405 -13.44 11.13 10.76
C VAL A 405 -12.10 10.44 10.99
N ARG A 406 -12.09 9.10 10.91
CA ARG A 406 -10.86 8.29 10.97
C ARG A 406 -10.82 7.36 9.77
N LEU A 407 -10.04 7.76 8.78
CA LEU A 407 -9.98 7.11 7.48
C LEU A 407 -8.69 6.31 7.37
N PHE A 408 -8.82 5.08 6.90
CA PHE A 408 -7.73 4.14 6.68
C PHE A 408 -7.73 3.71 5.22
N GLU A 409 -6.55 3.44 4.67
CA GLU A 409 -6.46 2.71 3.41
C GLU A 409 -7.18 1.36 3.52
N GLY A 410 -7.70 0.89 2.38
CA GLY A 410 -8.45 -0.36 2.30
C GLY A 410 -8.08 -1.12 1.04
N PRO A 411 -8.15 -2.47 1.04
CA PRO A 411 -7.88 -3.22 -0.17
C PRO A 411 -9.07 -3.09 -1.12
N GLU A 412 -8.91 -3.55 -2.36
CA GLU A 412 -9.95 -3.49 -3.40
C GLU A 412 -10.34 -2.04 -3.78
N GLY A 413 -9.45 -1.08 -3.49
CA GLY A 413 -9.77 0.35 -3.63
C GLY A 413 -10.91 0.81 -2.73
N ALA A 414 -11.13 0.11 -1.60
CA ALA A 414 -12.26 0.31 -0.70
C ALA A 414 -11.81 0.71 0.72
N PRO A 415 -11.40 1.99 0.93
CA PRO A 415 -11.05 2.54 2.24
C PRO A 415 -12.06 2.25 3.36
N LEU A 416 -11.53 2.22 4.59
CA LEU A 416 -12.30 2.00 5.81
C LEU A 416 -12.43 3.32 6.58
N LEU A 417 -13.63 3.62 7.05
CA LEU A 417 -13.96 4.79 7.86
C LEU A 417 -14.50 4.34 9.22
N TRP A 418 -13.96 4.93 10.30
CA TRP A 418 -14.63 4.96 11.60
C TRP A 418 -15.27 6.32 11.80
N THR A 419 -16.57 6.30 12.09
CA THR A 419 -17.40 7.51 12.22
C THR A 419 -17.52 8.03 13.65
N GLY A 420 -16.97 7.29 14.63
CA GLY A 420 -17.26 7.49 16.06
C GLY A 420 -18.42 6.63 16.57
N LYS A 421 -19.22 6.08 15.65
CA LYS A 421 -20.39 5.23 15.99
C LYS A 421 -20.22 3.81 15.47
N HIS A 422 -19.81 3.67 14.21
CA HIS A 422 -19.69 2.39 13.54
C HIS A 422 -18.64 2.46 12.43
N TRP A 423 -18.23 1.28 11.96
CA TRP A 423 -17.32 1.13 10.83
C TRP A 423 -18.09 1.14 9.52
N MET A 424 -17.56 1.85 8.52
CA MET A 424 -18.07 1.89 7.17
C MET A 424 -16.96 1.59 6.16
N ARG A 425 -17.30 0.94 5.06
CA ARG A 425 -16.38 0.65 3.95
C ARG A 425 -16.86 1.32 2.68
N TRP A 426 -15.94 1.98 2.00
CA TRP A 426 -16.17 2.60 0.70
C TRP A 426 -16.50 1.54 -0.37
N GLN A 427 -17.48 1.82 -1.22
CA GLN A 427 -17.85 1.01 -2.37
C GLN A 427 -17.48 1.76 -3.65
N PRO A 428 -16.31 1.46 -4.26
CA PRO A 428 -15.77 2.27 -5.35
C PRO A 428 -16.70 2.38 -6.58
N TRP A 429 -17.43 1.33 -6.90
CA TRP A 429 -18.36 1.30 -8.03
C TRP A 429 -19.75 1.83 -7.70
N GLU A 430 -20.09 1.99 -6.43
CA GLU A 430 -21.37 2.60 -6.02
C GLU A 430 -21.22 4.10 -5.69
N GLY A 431 -20.00 4.57 -5.45
CA GLY A 431 -19.76 5.95 -5.01
C GLY A 431 -20.36 6.23 -3.64
N ALA A 432 -20.32 5.27 -2.72
CA ALA A 432 -20.96 5.37 -1.40
C ALA A 432 -20.20 4.58 -0.32
N PHE A 433 -20.37 4.97 0.94
CA PHE A 433 -19.98 4.15 2.07
C PHE A 433 -21.12 3.20 2.47
N ARG A 434 -20.77 1.98 2.89
CA ARG A 434 -21.69 1.00 3.48
C ARG A 434 -21.23 0.63 4.88
N THR A 435 -22.16 0.54 5.82
CA THR A 435 -21.88 0.05 7.18
C THR A 435 -21.39 -1.39 7.14
N ILE A 436 -20.48 -1.74 8.04
CA ILE A 436 -20.03 -3.12 8.26
C ILE A 436 -20.81 -3.67 9.45
N ASP A 437 -21.92 -4.35 9.17
CA ASP A 437 -22.88 -4.77 10.20
C ASP A 437 -22.28 -5.72 11.26
N ASP A 438 -21.33 -6.57 10.86
CA ASP A 438 -20.70 -7.56 11.74
C ASP A 438 -19.45 -7.02 12.49
N ALA A 439 -19.09 -5.75 12.31
CA ALA A 439 -17.92 -5.17 12.97
C ALA A 439 -18.23 -4.75 14.41
N THR A 440 -17.46 -5.27 15.38
CA THR A 440 -17.64 -4.86 16.79
C THR A 440 -17.13 -3.43 17.04
N SER A 441 -17.83 -2.69 17.90
CA SER A 441 -17.37 -1.46 18.55
C SER A 441 -16.63 -1.84 19.84
N PRO A 442 -15.45 -1.26 20.18
CA PRO A 442 -15.04 0.13 19.93
C PRO A 442 -14.12 0.36 18.72
N GLY A 443 -14.02 1.61 18.28
CA GLY A 443 -13.03 2.11 17.30
C GLY A 443 -12.16 3.25 17.83
N PRO A 444 -11.33 3.89 16.99
CA PRO A 444 -10.38 4.91 17.41
C PRO A 444 -11.04 6.16 18.00
N SER A 445 -10.63 6.52 19.22
CA SER A 445 -11.00 7.76 19.91
C SER A 445 -9.96 8.87 19.76
N THR A 446 -8.73 8.53 19.37
CA THR A 446 -7.59 9.46 19.21
C THR A 446 -7.25 9.67 17.74
N GLU A 447 -6.41 10.67 17.44
CA GLU A 447 -5.88 10.90 16.08
C GLU A 447 -4.65 10.03 15.77
N ALA A 448 -4.11 9.32 16.77
CA ALA A 448 -2.98 8.41 16.60
C ALA A 448 -3.45 7.08 15.99
N ILE A 449 -3.70 7.13 14.68
CA ILE A 449 -4.12 6.00 13.84
C ILE A 449 -3.04 5.64 12.81
N ALA A 450 -3.02 4.39 12.37
CA ALA A 450 -2.17 3.95 11.26
C ALA A 450 -2.80 2.73 10.55
N SER A 451 -2.41 2.49 9.30
CA SER A 451 -2.70 1.22 8.60
C SER A 451 -1.49 0.30 8.72
N GLY A 452 -1.65 -0.85 9.38
CA GLY A 452 -0.58 -1.86 9.49
C GLY A 452 -0.29 -2.54 8.15
N ASP A 453 -1.37 -2.87 7.44
CA ASP A 453 -1.41 -3.17 6.02
C ASP A 453 -2.77 -2.67 5.49
N LYS A 454 -3.07 -2.80 4.20
CA LYS A 454 -4.34 -2.31 3.63
C LYS A 454 -5.58 -2.93 4.28
N GLY A 455 -5.49 -4.04 5.01
CA GLY A 455 -6.60 -4.69 5.70
C GLY A 455 -6.54 -4.64 7.24
N LEU A 456 -5.63 -3.85 7.83
CA LEU A 456 -5.46 -3.71 9.28
C LEU A 456 -5.45 -2.24 9.71
N ALA A 457 -6.53 -1.80 10.36
CA ALA A 457 -6.57 -0.52 11.03
C ALA A 457 -5.94 -0.66 12.43
N LEU A 458 -5.06 0.28 12.81
CA LEU A 458 -4.39 0.34 14.11
C LEU A 458 -4.61 1.70 14.76
N TRP A 459 -4.70 1.75 16.09
CA TRP A 459 -4.78 3.00 16.84
C TRP A 459 -4.27 2.86 18.27
N ILE A 460 -4.04 3.99 18.93
CA ILE A 460 -3.83 4.04 20.39
C ILE A 460 -5.20 4.10 21.08
N ASP A 461 -5.53 3.02 21.77
CA ASP A 461 -6.71 2.86 22.63
C ASP A 461 -6.36 3.30 24.06
N ASP A 462 -6.69 4.55 24.40
CA ASP A 462 -6.53 5.11 25.74
C ASP A 462 -7.66 4.63 26.66
N ARG A 463 -7.32 3.80 27.65
CA ARG A 463 -8.26 3.27 28.65
C ARG A 463 -8.15 3.96 30.00
N ALA A 464 -7.74 5.22 30.00
CA ALA A 464 -7.56 6.04 31.19
C ALA A 464 -6.69 5.32 32.24
N GLU A 465 -7.21 5.01 33.42
CA GLU A 465 -6.46 4.40 34.51
C GLU A 465 -5.87 3.01 34.15
N ALA A 466 -6.44 2.30 33.18
CA ALA A 466 -5.93 1.02 32.72
C ALA A 466 -4.70 1.13 31.79
N GLY A 467 -4.34 2.35 31.37
CA GLY A 467 -3.27 2.63 30.43
C GLY A 467 -3.73 2.71 28.97
N ALA A 468 -2.81 3.08 28.09
CA ALA A 468 -3.03 3.12 26.65
C ALA A 468 -2.41 1.90 25.98
N PHE A 469 -3.11 1.31 25.00
CA PHE A 469 -2.66 0.11 24.29
C PHE A 469 -2.77 0.31 22.78
N ILE A 470 -2.00 -0.47 22.02
CA ILE A 470 -2.19 -0.54 20.57
C ILE A 470 -3.34 -1.50 20.30
N ALA A 471 -4.41 -0.99 19.71
CA ALA A 471 -5.55 -1.77 19.27
C ALA A 471 -5.52 -1.94 17.75
N GLY A 472 -6.16 -3.01 17.27
CA GLY A 472 -6.24 -3.33 15.86
C GLY A 472 -7.58 -3.93 15.47
N PHE A 473 -7.99 -3.63 14.24
CA PHE A 473 -9.18 -4.18 13.59
C PHE A 473 -8.79 -4.76 12.22
N ARG A 474 -8.87 -6.08 12.10
CA ARG A 474 -8.58 -6.82 10.87
C ARG A 474 -9.88 -7.01 10.08
N PHE A 475 -10.03 -6.24 9.02
CA PHE A 475 -11.23 -6.26 8.17
C PHE A 475 -11.00 -6.95 6.83
N ALA A 476 -9.74 -7.16 6.43
CA ALA A 476 -9.39 -7.89 5.22
C ALA A 476 -7.97 -8.46 5.27
N THR A 477 -7.70 -9.43 4.39
CA THR A 477 -6.36 -9.98 4.12
C THR A 477 -6.19 -10.14 2.62
N ARG A 478 -5.55 -9.16 1.98
CA ARG A 478 -5.21 -9.16 0.55
C ARG A 478 -3.71 -8.93 0.43
N SER A 479 -3.08 -9.67 -0.48
CA SER A 479 -1.65 -9.55 -0.75
C SER A 479 -1.42 -9.13 -2.19
N ARG A 480 -0.40 -8.30 -2.42
CA ARG A 480 0.06 -7.93 -3.76
C ARG A 480 0.60 -9.07 -4.61
N PHE A 481 0.88 -10.20 -3.97
CA PHE A 481 1.29 -11.46 -4.60
C PHE A 481 0.15 -12.47 -4.70
N GLY A 482 -1.07 -12.07 -4.33
CA GLY A 482 -2.25 -12.91 -4.40
C GLY A 482 -2.69 -13.24 -5.83
N PRO A 483 -3.71 -14.11 -5.95
CA PRO A 483 -4.32 -14.44 -7.23
C PRO A 483 -5.06 -13.24 -7.82
N ALA A 484 -4.92 -13.06 -9.13
CA ALA A 484 -5.82 -12.21 -9.89
C ALA A 484 -7.14 -12.95 -10.15
N PRO A 485 -8.31 -12.31 -9.95
CA PRO A 485 -9.55 -12.86 -10.47
C PRO A 485 -9.41 -12.92 -11.98
N ASN A 486 -9.53 -14.10 -12.58
CA ASN A 486 -9.37 -14.26 -14.01
C ASN A 486 -10.50 -15.15 -14.56
N PRO A 487 -11.17 -14.75 -15.64
CA PRO A 487 -11.13 -13.41 -16.27
C PRO A 487 -11.89 -12.33 -15.46
N MET A 488 -11.42 -11.08 -15.53
CA MET A 488 -12.13 -9.88 -15.06
C MET A 488 -13.03 -9.29 -16.15
N LEU A 489 -13.92 -8.35 -15.77
CA LEU A 489 -14.75 -7.57 -16.68
C LEU A 489 -15.71 -8.42 -17.56
N ILE A 490 -16.20 -9.54 -17.02
CA ILE A 490 -17.22 -10.36 -17.70
C ILE A 490 -18.60 -10.13 -17.10
N ALA A 491 -18.73 -10.36 -15.79
CA ALA A 491 -19.99 -10.29 -15.06
C ALA A 491 -20.14 -9.01 -14.24
N GLY A 492 -19.04 -8.27 -14.05
CA GLY A 492 -19.00 -7.08 -13.21
C GLY A 492 -17.61 -6.45 -13.24
N PRO A 493 -17.48 -5.26 -12.63
CA PRO A 493 -16.22 -4.55 -12.55
C PRO A 493 -15.33 -4.98 -11.37
N GLY A 494 -15.73 -6.03 -10.63
CA GLY A 494 -14.99 -6.55 -9.49
C GLY A 494 -13.55 -6.92 -9.83
N GLY A 495 -12.63 -6.64 -8.89
CA GLY A 495 -11.19 -6.77 -9.08
C GLY A 495 -10.52 -5.52 -9.67
N MET A 496 -11.30 -4.49 -10.00
CA MET A 496 -10.78 -3.18 -10.41
C MET A 496 -11.34 -2.05 -9.54
N ALA A 497 -10.63 -0.93 -9.47
CA ALA A 497 -11.06 0.30 -8.82
C ALA A 497 -10.96 1.49 -9.79
N PRO A 498 -12.04 2.28 -9.96
CA PRO A 498 -12.04 3.45 -10.82
C PRO A 498 -11.33 4.65 -10.14
N ASP A 499 -10.83 5.57 -10.96
CA ASP A 499 -10.20 6.83 -10.51
C ASP A 499 -11.19 7.97 -10.22
N ARG A 500 -12.47 7.75 -10.51
CA ARG A 500 -13.59 8.68 -10.42
C ARG A 500 -14.90 7.94 -10.11
N LEU A 501 -16.00 8.66 -9.90
CA LEU A 501 -17.30 8.01 -9.67
C LEU A 501 -17.78 7.31 -10.94
N ALA A 502 -18.08 6.01 -10.80
CA ALA A 502 -18.63 5.20 -11.87
C ALA A 502 -20.15 5.34 -11.96
N ASP A 503 -20.68 5.03 -13.15
CA ASP A 503 -22.11 4.90 -13.45
C ASP A 503 -22.96 6.14 -13.09
N GLN A 504 -22.32 7.32 -13.04
CA GLN A 504 -23.00 8.60 -12.87
C GLN A 504 -23.59 9.09 -14.20
N PRO A 505 -24.76 9.75 -14.22
CA PRO A 505 -25.29 10.37 -15.43
C PRO A 505 -24.28 11.37 -16.03
N GLY A 506 -23.83 11.09 -17.26
CA GLY A 506 -22.79 11.90 -17.94
C GLY A 506 -21.37 11.68 -17.40
N GLY A 507 -21.16 10.68 -16.54
CA GLY A 507 -19.85 10.28 -16.03
C GLY A 507 -18.97 9.64 -17.12
N ALA A 508 -17.69 9.52 -16.85
CA ALA A 508 -16.70 9.02 -17.81
C ALA A 508 -16.34 7.53 -17.62
N ILE A 509 -16.95 6.84 -16.66
CA ILE A 509 -16.75 5.39 -16.43
C ILE A 509 -18.11 4.73 -16.29
N HIS A 510 -18.34 3.69 -17.10
CA HIS A 510 -19.55 2.87 -17.01
C HIS A 510 -19.21 1.39 -17.14
N PHE A 511 -19.88 0.54 -16.36
CA PHE A 511 -19.84 -0.90 -16.59
C PHE A 511 -21.11 -1.36 -17.30
N THR A 512 -20.98 -1.86 -18.53
CA THR A 512 -22.11 -2.28 -19.38
C THR A 512 -22.02 -3.77 -19.73
N ASP A 513 -23.04 -4.28 -20.43
CA ASP A 513 -23.03 -5.63 -21.01
C ASP A 513 -21.89 -5.86 -22.03
N ARG A 514 -21.33 -4.78 -22.57
CA ARG A 514 -20.16 -4.78 -23.47
C ARG A 514 -18.83 -4.85 -22.73
N GLY A 515 -18.79 -4.54 -21.44
CA GLY A 515 -17.57 -4.47 -20.62
C GLY A 515 -17.40 -3.12 -19.94
N LEU A 516 -16.15 -2.81 -19.56
CA LEU A 516 -15.79 -1.53 -18.96
C LEU A 516 -15.63 -0.47 -20.05
N GLU A 517 -16.50 0.54 -20.01
CA GLU A 517 -16.50 1.69 -20.91
C GLU A 517 -15.81 2.88 -20.23
N LEU A 518 -14.78 3.42 -20.88
CA LEU A 518 -13.92 4.48 -20.38
C LEU A 518 -13.92 5.66 -21.35
N GLY A 519 -14.38 6.80 -20.88
CA GLY A 519 -14.20 8.09 -21.54
C GLY A 519 -12.74 8.56 -21.49
N PRO A 520 -12.37 9.57 -22.27
CA PRO A 520 -10.98 10.00 -22.41
C PRO A 520 -10.31 10.33 -21.08
N GLY A 521 -9.17 9.68 -20.80
CA GLY A 521 -8.38 9.88 -19.58
C GLY A 521 -8.95 9.22 -18.31
N ALA A 522 -10.21 8.77 -18.32
CA ALA A 522 -10.77 8.02 -17.20
C ALA A 522 -10.09 6.66 -17.07
N SER A 523 -9.87 6.19 -15.84
CA SER A 523 -9.09 4.98 -15.62
C SER A 523 -9.65 4.09 -14.52
N ALA A 524 -9.40 2.79 -14.64
CA ALA A 524 -9.63 1.82 -13.59
C ALA A 524 -8.43 0.87 -13.48
N PHE A 525 -8.00 0.59 -12.25
CA PHE A 525 -6.81 -0.23 -11.98
C PHE A 525 -7.19 -1.54 -11.32
N VAL A 526 -6.50 -2.62 -11.68
CA VAL A 526 -6.57 -3.91 -10.97
C VAL A 526 -6.14 -3.69 -9.53
N THR A 527 -6.98 -4.08 -8.58
CA THR A 527 -6.77 -3.73 -7.17
C THR A 527 -5.77 -4.66 -6.51
N ASP A 528 -5.00 -4.11 -5.56
CA ASP A 528 -4.11 -4.81 -4.64
C ASP A 528 -2.90 -5.53 -5.24
N LEU A 529 -2.85 -5.82 -6.55
CA LEU A 529 -1.88 -6.72 -7.16
C LEU A 529 -0.77 -6.00 -7.92
N THR A 530 0.48 -6.48 -7.73
CA THR A 530 1.62 -6.06 -8.56
C THR A 530 2.41 -7.25 -9.10
N PHE A 531 3.01 -7.07 -10.27
CA PHE A 531 3.58 -8.15 -11.07
C PHE A 531 5.02 -7.84 -11.48
N ALA A 532 5.90 -8.84 -11.42
CA ALA A 532 7.22 -8.77 -12.03
C ALA A 532 7.09 -9.10 -13.54
N ASP A 533 7.00 -10.39 -13.86
CA ASP A 533 6.69 -10.87 -15.20
C ASP A 533 5.20 -11.19 -15.33
N ILE A 534 4.62 -10.81 -16.47
CA ILE A 534 3.17 -10.84 -16.67
C ILE A 534 2.80 -11.09 -18.13
N ASP A 535 1.68 -11.78 -18.33
CA ASP A 535 0.93 -11.76 -19.57
C ASP A 535 -0.43 -11.12 -19.33
N ILE A 536 -0.84 -10.24 -20.22
CA ILE A 536 -2.14 -9.56 -20.21
C ILE A 536 -2.84 -9.90 -21.51
N GLU A 537 -4.06 -10.39 -21.42
CA GLU A 537 -4.96 -10.58 -22.56
C GLU A 537 -6.22 -9.75 -22.32
N LEU A 538 -6.67 -8.99 -23.33
CA LEU A 538 -7.81 -8.09 -23.23
C LEU A 538 -8.61 -8.11 -24.52
N ASP A 539 -9.92 -8.28 -24.42
CA ASP A 539 -10.83 -8.04 -25.55
C ASP A 539 -11.18 -6.55 -25.59
N VAL A 540 -11.12 -5.95 -26.78
CA VAL A 540 -11.27 -4.49 -26.97
C VAL A 540 -12.22 -4.15 -28.11
N THR A 541 -12.73 -2.92 -28.11
CA THR A 541 -13.37 -2.30 -29.28
C THR A 541 -12.43 -1.32 -29.98
N THR A 542 -12.87 -0.72 -31.09
CA THR A 542 -12.15 0.38 -31.75
C THR A 542 -12.80 1.72 -31.41
N PRO A 543 -12.06 2.74 -30.92
CA PRO A 543 -10.65 2.65 -30.51
C PRO A 543 -10.47 1.82 -29.22
N PRO A 544 -9.32 1.14 -29.05
CA PRO A 544 -9.04 0.36 -27.84
C PRO A 544 -8.59 1.26 -26.68
N PRO A 545 -8.89 0.90 -25.41
CA PRO A 545 -8.34 1.60 -24.26
C PRO A 545 -6.80 1.44 -24.22
N TYR A 546 -6.12 2.38 -23.57
CA TYR A 546 -4.73 2.20 -23.18
C TYR A 546 -4.63 1.18 -22.05
N VAL A 547 -3.68 0.25 -22.13
CA VAL A 547 -3.28 -0.57 -20.98
C VAL A 547 -2.14 0.13 -20.27
N VAL A 548 -2.37 0.55 -19.03
CA VAL A 548 -1.42 1.29 -18.21
C VAL A 548 -0.65 0.30 -17.35
N LEU A 549 0.67 0.27 -17.50
CA LEU A 549 1.58 -0.46 -16.63
C LEU A 549 2.23 0.58 -15.71
N ARG A 550 1.82 0.58 -14.43
CA ARG A 550 2.32 1.53 -13.44
C ARG A 550 3.30 0.86 -12.50
N GLY A 551 4.54 1.33 -12.46
CA GLY A 551 5.56 0.84 -11.54
C GLY A 551 5.31 1.22 -10.07
N ASP A 552 5.90 0.49 -9.13
CA ASP A 552 5.92 0.85 -7.70
C ASP A 552 6.67 2.18 -7.45
N ASP A 553 7.52 2.60 -8.39
CA ASP A 553 8.17 3.92 -8.49
C ASP A 553 7.21 5.03 -8.97
N ALA A 554 5.99 4.66 -9.33
CA ALA A 554 4.93 5.47 -9.92
C ALA A 554 5.16 5.93 -11.37
N GLU A 555 6.17 5.40 -12.07
CA GLU A 555 6.27 5.63 -13.51
C GLU A 555 5.19 4.85 -14.26
N GLU A 556 4.58 5.46 -15.27
CA GLU A 556 3.55 4.84 -16.08
C GLU A 556 4.01 4.64 -17.52
N LEU A 557 3.78 3.44 -18.06
CA LEU A 557 3.84 3.17 -19.49
C LEU A 557 2.45 2.83 -20.01
N GLU A 558 2.00 3.61 -20.99
CA GLU A 558 0.75 3.36 -21.71
C GLU A 558 1.00 2.53 -22.98
N VAL A 559 0.52 1.29 -22.99
CA VAL A 559 0.44 0.49 -24.20
C VAL A 559 -0.76 0.94 -25.03
N GLY A 560 -0.48 1.36 -26.26
CA GLY A 560 -1.38 2.15 -27.09
C GLY A 560 -1.13 3.66 -27.00
N GLY A 561 -0.36 4.13 -26.01
CA GLY A 561 0.05 5.53 -25.94
C GLY A 561 1.22 5.84 -26.87
N VAL A 562 1.71 7.09 -26.83
CA VAL A 562 2.84 7.55 -27.68
C VAL A 562 4.10 6.71 -27.46
N ALA A 563 4.37 6.29 -26.22
CA ALA A 563 5.54 5.50 -25.86
C ALA A 563 5.48 4.03 -26.34
N CYS A 564 4.29 3.49 -26.59
CA CYS A 564 4.12 2.17 -27.22
C CYS A 564 2.84 2.10 -28.06
N ALA A 565 2.86 2.74 -29.23
CA ALA A 565 1.67 2.97 -30.07
C ALA A 565 1.00 1.70 -30.63
N PHE A 566 1.64 0.52 -30.55
CA PHE A 566 1.16 -0.69 -31.22
C PHE A 566 -0.19 -1.19 -30.72
N GLY A 567 -0.55 -0.88 -29.47
CA GLY A 567 -1.85 -1.22 -28.92
C GLY A 567 -3.04 -0.57 -29.65
N GLN A 568 -2.84 0.58 -30.30
CA GLN A 568 -3.93 1.32 -30.98
C GLN A 568 -4.49 0.64 -32.21
N ASN A 569 -3.73 -0.30 -32.79
CA ASN A 569 -4.19 -1.02 -33.98
C ASN A 569 -5.15 -2.17 -33.64
N ALA A 570 -5.34 -2.48 -32.35
CA ALA A 570 -6.22 -3.56 -31.93
C ALA A 570 -7.69 -3.22 -32.18
N THR A 571 -8.40 -4.12 -32.83
CA THR A 571 -9.83 -3.97 -33.13
C THR A 571 -10.71 -4.96 -32.37
N ARG A 572 -10.12 -6.07 -31.92
CA ARG A 572 -10.79 -7.17 -31.23
C ARG A 572 -10.06 -7.61 -29.97
N SER A 573 -8.74 -7.72 -30.02
CA SER A 573 -7.95 -8.21 -28.88
C SER A 573 -6.56 -7.58 -28.78
N LEU A 574 -6.05 -7.51 -27.56
CA LEU A 574 -4.72 -7.04 -27.23
C LEU A 574 -4.03 -8.03 -26.28
N SER A 575 -2.84 -8.45 -26.67
CA SER A 575 -1.97 -9.34 -25.90
C SER A 575 -0.67 -8.61 -25.57
N ILE A 576 -0.31 -8.55 -24.28
CA ILE A 576 0.88 -7.86 -23.79
C ILE A 576 1.67 -8.81 -22.91
N GLN A 577 2.96 -8.92 -23.15
CA GLN A 577 3.88 -9.74 -22.36
C GLN A 577 5.00 -8.85 -21.83
N ARG A 578 5.21 -8.86 -20.52
CA ARG A 578 6.42 -8.28 -19.91
C ARG A 578 7.33 -9.40 -19.42
N ARG A 579 8.60 -9.33 -19.80
CA ARG A 579 9.69 -10.16 -19.28
C ARG A 579 10.88 -9.28 -18.90
N GLY A 580 11.10 -9.11 -17.60
CA GLY A 580 12.02 -8.11 -17.05
C GLY A 580 11.68 -6.72 -17.58
N ALA A 581 12.64 -6.09 -18.26
CA ALA A 581 12.46 -4.76 -18.85
C ALA A 581 11.69 -4.76 -20.18
N GLN A 582 11.64 -5.90 -20.88
CA GLN A 582 11.12 -5.98 -22.25
C GLN A 582 9.61 -6.17 -22.25
N ILE A 583 8.92 -5.41 -23.10
CA ILE A 583 7.47 -5.48 -23.29
C ILE A 583 7.19 -5.79 -24.75
N THR A 584 6.40 -6.84 -24.97
CA THR A 584 5.99 -7.29 -26.30
C THR A 584 4.47 -7.19 -26.41
N VAL A 585 3.99 -6.60 -27.50
CA VAL A 585 2.57 -6.31 -27.72
C VAL A 585 2.14 -6.93 -29.04
N ARG A 586 1.01 -7.61 -29.03
CA ARG A 586 0.33 -8.13 -30.21
C ARG A 586 -1.10 -7.61 -30.24
N ALA A 587 -1.43 -6.93 -31.34
CA ALA A 587 -2.79 -6.46 -31.64
C ALA A 587 -3.46 -7.47 -32.57
N ASP A 588 -4.65 -7.93 -32.19
CA ASP A 588 -5.42 -8.96 -32.88
C ASP A 588 -4.56 -10.20 -33.21
N ASP A 589 -4.64 -10.69 -34.45
CA ASP A 589 -3.86 -11.82 -34.97
C ASP A 589 -2.54 -11.38 -35.62
N GLY A 590 -2.09 -10.15 -35.36
CA GLY A 590 -0.86 -9.59 -35.92
C GLY A 590 0.42 -10.19 -35.34
N GLU A 591 1.56 -9.82 -35.92
CA GLU A 591 2.88 -10.20 -35.38
C GLU A 591 3.19 -9.47 -34.06
N PRO A 592 3.75 -10.14 -33.05
CA PRO A 592 4.19 -9.50 -31.82
C PRO A 592 5.30 -8.46 -32.07
N ARG A 593 5.21 -7.32 -31.41
CA ARG A 593 6.15 -6.19 -31.55
C ARG A 593 6.68 -5.76 -30.20
N ILE A 594 7.97 -5.45 -30.12
CA ILE A 594 8.61 -4.97 -28.89
C ILE A 594 8.35 -3.47 -28.74
N CYS A 595 7.82 -3.04 -27.58
CA CYS A 595 7.66 -1.63 -27.25
C CYS A 595 9.03 -0.92 -27.26
N PRO A 596 9.15 0.29 -27.83
CA PRO A 596 10.40 1.05 -27.82
C PRO A 596 10.84 1.46 -26.41
N THR A 597 9.88 1.75 -25.54
CA THR A 597 10.13 2.10 -24.14
C THR A 597 10.10 0.85 -23.27
N SER A 598 11.10 0.72 -22.40
CA SER A 598 11.21 -0.32 -21.38
C SER A 598 10.90 0.22 -20.00
N LEU A 599 10.49 -0.66 -19.08
CA LEU A 599 10.45 -0.37 -17.64
C LEU A 599 11.70 -0.95 -16.95
N ASP A 600 12.06 -0.46 -15.78
CA ASP A 600 13.13 -1.10 -14.98
C ASP A 600 12.76 -2.57 -14.70
N ALA A 601 13.71 -3.48 -14.89
CA ALA A 601 13.50 -4.92 -14.68
C ALA A 601 13.21 -5.27 -13.21
N GLY A 602 13.67 -4.47 -12.25
CA GLY A 602 13.44 -4.68 -10.82
C GLY A 602 12.12 -4.14 -10.31
N VAL A 603 11.44 -3.29 -11.08
CA VAL A 603 10.18 -2.66 -10.68
C VAL A 603 9.01 -3.63 -10.87
N ARG A 604 8.12 -3.69 -9.89
CA ARG A 604 6.84 -4.38 -10.02
C ARG A 604 5.79 -3.42 -10.56
N ILE A 605 4.85 -3.94 -11.34
CA ILE A 605 3.85 -3.13 -12.01
C ILE A 605 2.43 -3.47 -11.54
N ALA A 606 1.61 -2.46 -11.32
CA ALA A 606 0.15 -2.56 -11.33
C ALA A 606 -0.36 -2.42 -12.78
N VAL A 607 -1.55 -2.98 -13.04
CA VAL A 607 -2.19 -2.95 -14.36
C VAL A 607 -3.46 -2.13 -14.29
N GLY A 608 -3.66 -1.21 -15.22
CA GLY A 608 -4.90 -0.46 -15.36
C GLY A 608 -5.34 -0.34 -16.82
N LEU A 609 -6.60 0.07 -17.00
CA LEU A 609 -7.15 0.47 -18.29
C LEU A 609 -7.45 1.98 -18.22
N ARG A 610 -7.13 2.70 -19.29
CA ARG A 610 -7.38 4.14 -19.41
C ARG A 610 -8.03 4.44 -20.75
N GLY A 611 -9.05 5.30 -20.74
CA GLY A 611 -9.74 5.70 -21.96
C GLY A 611 -8.80 6.44 -22.91
N ALA A 612 -8.77 6.01 -24.17
CA ALA A 612 -7.89 6.60 -25.17
C ALA A 612 -8.25 8.07 -25.45
N SER A 613 -7.30 8.82 -26.02
CA SER A 613 -7.56 10.19 -26.45
C SER A 613 -8.54 10.18 -27.62
N GLY A 614 -9.62 10.97 -27.54
CA GLY A 614 -10.65 11.05 -28.57
C GLY A 614 -11.96 11.59 -28.02
N ALA A 615 -13.02 11.58 -28.83
CA ALA A 615 -14.37 11.90 -28.37
C ALA A 615 -15.16 10.63 -27.97
N ASP A 616 -14.84 9.49 -28.59
CA ASP A 616 -15.55 8.24 -28.37
C ASP A 616 -14.99 7.49 -27.15
N PRO A 617 -15.85 6.91 -26.30
CA PRO A 617 -15.40 6.05 -25.22
C PRO A 617 -14.79 4.77 -25.77
N THR A 618 -13.84 4.23 -25.02
CA THR A 618 -13.17 2.96 -25.33
C THR A 618 -13.68 1.85 -24.42
N ILE A 619 -13.66 0.60 -24.89
CA ILE A 619 -14.20 -0.52 -24.14
C ILE A 619 -13.17 -1.63 -24.01
N GLY A 620 -13.03 -2.15 -22.79
CA GLY A 620 -12.26 -3.35 -22.46
C GLY A 620 -13.11 -4.41 -21.77
N ARG A 621 -12.91 -5.69 -22.12
CA ARG A 621 -13.65 -6.83 -21.57
C ARG A 621 -12.73 -8.06 -21.44
N ASN A 622 -13.12 -9.02 -20.59
CA ASN A 622 -12.44 -10.32 -20.47
C ASN A 622 -10.93 -10.16 -20.20
N LEU A 623 -10.60 -9.19 -19.35
CA LEU A 623 -9.22 -8.91 -18.96
C LEU A 623 -8.67 -10.10 -18.20
N ARG A 624 -7.54 -10.65 -18.67
CA ARG A 624 -6.80 -11.70 -17.99
C ARG A 624 -5.40 -11.20 -17.68
N VAL A 625 -4.98 -11.40 -16.45
CA VAL A 625 -3.68 -10.97 -15.94
C VAL A 625 -2.99 -12.17 -15.32
N ILE A 626 -1.95 -12.67 -15.96
CA ILE A 626 -1.33 -13.97 -15.67
C ILE A 626 0.12 -13.75 -15.25
N ARG A 627 0.49 -14.21 -14.05
CA ARG A 627 1.88 -14.18 -13.54
C ARG A 627 2.76 -15.18 -14.28
N ARG A 628 4.04 -14.85 -14.44
CA ARG A 628 5.02 -15.65 -15.18
C ARG A 628 6.31 -15.90 -14.43
#